data_AF-A0A8H5H1M9-F1
#
_entry.id   AF-A0A8H5H1M9-F1
#
_cell.length_a   1.000
_cell.length_b   1.000
_cell.length_c   1.000
_cell.angle_alpha   90.00
_cell.angle_beta   90.00
_cell.angle_gamma   90.00
#
_symmetry.space_group_name_H-M   'P 1'
#
loop_
_entity.id
_entity.type
_entity.pdbx_description
1 polymer ?
#
loop_
_entity_poly.entity_id
_entity_poly.type
_entity_poly.pdbx_seq_one_letter_code
_entity_poly.pdbx_strand_id
1 'polypeptide(L)'
;MTFSTVNLSTTLFLITVVLVCLPAETYAFGAGDIPDFSYLQDKAFRHGDIENILSECLKSAGGAAVSGGLLGFAKKMVDNAKGGSKFSKSDVKKVYFGNWLRDYSQAMDIAGLSKLSADTLVLIVSVLGFMSFGFATEEFEVTADRLGVYLPVEHIDNPKGYAEKEGDARQFHPKLRPPVDPRELEIDPRTGMKNYMATEDQGWDSSTAHIRRVFRAAIEHGRRSGGEEGPDLWEAYRLLGTGLHTMEDLLAHSNWCEIALHKMGYSQVFCHVGDDVEIDTPNGRAPPLVTGSFGGADFYALGFYALD
;
A
#
# COMPACT_ATOMS: atom_id res chain seq x y z
N MET A 1 -7.98 -49.90 10.28
CA MET A 1 -7.19 -48.85 9.59
C MET A 1 -6.29 -48.21 10.62
N THR A 2 -5.01 -48.58 10.63
CA THR A 2 -3.99 -48.08 11.55
C THR A 2 -3.34 -46.84 10.94
N PHE A 3 -3.57 -45.67 11.55
CA PHE A 3 -2.82 -44.46 11.21
C PHE A 3 -1.37 -44.68 11.62
N SER A 4 -0.45 -44.69 10.66
CA SER A 4 0.98 -44.67 10.93
C SER A 4 1.32 -43.34 11.59
N THR A 5 1.78 -43.39 12.83
CA THR A 5 2.34 -42.23 13.53
C THR A 5 3.63 -41.85 12.83
N VAL A 6 3.69 -40.63 12.28
CA VAL A 6 4.92 -40.11 11.68
C VAL A 6 5.97 -40.02 12.80
N ASN A 7 7.10 -40.71 12.62
CA ASN A 7 8.16 -40.79 13.60
C ASN A 7 8.74 -39.37 13.83
N LEU A 8 8.86 -38.96 15.10
CA LEU A 8 9.41 -37.66 15.50
C LEU A 8 10.78 -37.37 14.84
N SER A 9 11.61 -38.39 14.65
CA SER A 9 12.90 -38.27 13.96
C SER A 9 12.74 -37.92 12.48
N THR A 10 11.76 -38.49 11.80
CA THR A 10 11.44 -38.17 10.39
C THR A 10 10.89 -36.74 10.29
N THR A 11 10.03 -36.33 11.23
CA THR A 11 9.51 -34.96 11.29
C THR A 11 10.63 -33.94 11.55
N LEU A 12 11.53 -34.20 12.50
CA LEU A 12 12.67 -33.31 12.78
C LEU A 12 13.63 -33.23 11.58
N PHE A 13 13.88 -34.35 10.92
CA PHE A 13 14.75 -34.37 9.75
C PHE A 13 14.14 -33.55 8.59
N LEU A 14 12.85 -33.72 8.31
CA LEU A 14 12.15 -32.92 7.30
C LEU A 14 12.15 -31.43 7.64
N ILE A 15 11.89 -31.06 8.90
CA ILE A 15 11.96 -29.67 9.35
C ILE A 15 13.38 -29.10 9.17
N THR A 16 14.40 -29.88 9.50
CA THR A 16 15.80 -29.44 9.37
C THR A 16 16.19 -29.26 7.91
N VAL A 17 15.79 -30.18 7.03
CA VAL A 17 16.01 -30.06 5.58
C VAL A 17 15.30 -28.83 5.02
N VAL A 18 14.05 -28.58 5.42
CA VAL A 18 13.32 -27.37 5.03
C VAL A 18 14.08 -26.13 5.51
N LEU A 19 14.46 -26.06 6.80
CA LEU A 19 15.16 -24.91 7.37
C LEU A 19 16.54 -24.63 6.74
N VAL A 20 17.28 -25.67 6.35
CA VAL A 20 18.60 -25.54 5.71
C VAL A 20 18.49 -25.20 4.22
N CYS A 21 17.41 -25.65 3.56
CA CYS A 21 17.15 -25.37 2.16
C CYS A 21 16.31 -24.10 1.93
N LEU A 22 15.82 -23.44 3.00
CA LEU A 22 15.23 -22.12 2.89
C LEU A 22 16.31 -21.15 2.37
N PRO A 23 16.00 -20.31 1.37
CA PRO A 23 16.94 -19.30 0.90
C PRO A 23 17.32 -18.40 2.08
N ALA A 24 18.63 -18.36 2.39
CA ALA A 24 19.17 -17.60 3.53
C ALA A 24 19.10 -16.07 3.34
N GLU A 25 18.69 -15.61 2.16
CA GLU A 25 18.68 -14.20 1.78
C GLU A 25 17.34 -13.82 1.12
N THR A 26 16.27 -13.83 1.90
CA THR A 26 15.07 -13.06 1.56
C THR A 26 15.16 -11.70 2.24
N TYR A 27 15.86 -10.75 1.62
CA TYR A 27 15.96 -9.36 2.08
C TYR A 27 14.74 -8.51 1.74
N ALA A 28 13.64 -9.13 1.32
CA ALA A 28 12.56 -8.44 0.65
C ALA A 28 11.34 -8.29 1.57
N PHE A 29 10.91 -7.03 1.68
CA PHE A 29 9.67 -6.51 2.25
C PHE A 29 9.63 -6.32 3.78
N GLY A 30 9.71 -5.04 4.15
CA GLY A 30 9.40 -4.53 5.47
C GLY A 30 9.09 -3.04 5.41
N ALA A 31 8.33 -2.52 6.38
CA ALA A 31 8.06 -1.09 6.50
C ALA A 31 9.33 -0.29 6.92
N GLY A 32 9.31 1.03 6.71
CA GLY A 32 10.44 1.93 7.01
C GLY A 32 11.40 2.14 5.85
N ASP A 33 12.57 2.73 6.12
CA ASP A 33 13.61 3.05 5.14
C ASP A 33 14.81 2.10 5.30
N ILE A 34 15.50 1.78 4.21
CA ILE A 34 16.86 1.24 4.30
C ILE A 34 17.79 2.38 4.72
N PRO A 35 18.57 2.23 5.82
CA PRO A 35 19.42 3.32 6.29
C PRO A 35 20.40 3.82 5.21
N ASP A 36 20.59 5.14 5.15
CA ASP A 36 21.44 5.83 4.16
C ASP A 36 22.92 5.37 4.10
N PHE A 37 23.37 4.54 5.03
CA PHE A 37 24.73 4.00 5.08
C PHE A 37 24.78 2.50 4.75
N SER A 38 23.64 1.87 4.48
CA SER A 38 23.53 0.46 4.17
C SER A 38 24.07 0.17 2.78
N TYR A 39 24.74 -0.98 2.62
CA TYR A 39 25.13 -1.50 1.30
C TYR A 39 23.94 -1.67 0.34
N LEU A 40 22.74 -1.84 0.91
CA LEU A 40 21.48 -2.06 0.20
C LEU A 40 20.76 -0.77 -0.21
N GLN A 41 21.23 0.42 0.21
CA GLN A 41 20.66 1.69 -0.24
C GLN A 41 20.70 1.77 -1.78
N ASP A 42 19.59 2.17 -2.39
CA ASP A 42 19.36 2.22 -3.84
C ASP A 42 19.49 0.87 -4.59
N LYS A 43 19.56 -0.25 -3.88
CA LYS A 43 19.63 -1.61 -4.46
C LYS A 43 18.48 -2.52 -4.02
N ALA A 44 17.96 -2.28 -2.84
CA ALA A 44 16.70 -2.83 -2.35
C ALA A 44 15.82 -1.67 -1.90
N PHE A 45 14.52 -1.91 -1.78
CA PHE A 45 13.55 -0.88 -1.41
C PHE A 45 12.55 -1.47 -0.40
N ARG A 46 12.33 -0.75 0.68
CA ARG A 46 11.22 -0.88 1.62
C ARG A 46 10.13 0.15 1.27
N HIS A 47 8.95 0.08 1.90
CA HIS A 47 7.86 1.02 1.62
C HIS A 47 8.34 2.48 1.70
N GLY A 48 9.06 2.88 2.75
CA GLY A 48 9.57 4.25 2.93
C GLY A 48 10.60 4.72 1.87
N ASP A 49 11.33 3.78 1.26
CA ASP A 49 12.35 4.11 0.26
C ASP A 49 11.74 4.64 -1.04
N ILE A 50 10.47 4.32 -1.31
CA ILE A 50 9.76 4.82 -2.50
C ILE A 50 9.42 6.30 -2.34
N GLU A 51 9.02 6.75 -1.14
CA GLU A 51 8.81 8.17 -0.91
C GLU A 51 10.11 8.98 -0.97
N ASN A 52 11.27 8.37 -0.71
CA ASN A 52 12.57 9.05 -0.87
C ASN A 52 12.82 9.46 -2.33
N ILE A 53 12.24 8.77 -3.32
CA ILE A 53 12.27 9.20 -4.74
C ILE A 53 11.58 10.57 -4.91
N LEU A 54 10.59 10.92 -4.08
CA LEU A 54 9.92 12.22 -4.15
C LEU A 54 10.90 13.37 -3.87
N SER A 55 11.95 13.14 -3.09
CA SER A 55 12.99 14.15 -2.86
C SER A 55 13.73 14.55 -4.16
N GLU A 56 13.71 13.68 -5.18
CA GLU A 56 14.23 13.97 -6.51
C GLU A 56 13.18 14.59 -7.46
N CYS A 57 11.89 14.53 -7.10
CA CYS A 57 10.79 15.08 -7.86
C CYS A 57 10.58 16.58 -7.58
N LEU A 58 10.20 17.33 -8.63
CA LEU A 58 9.77 18.71 -8.50
C LEU A 58 8.32 18.79 -8.03
N LYS A 59 8.05 19.58 -6.98
CA LYS A 59 6.71 19.81 -6.43
C LYS A 59 5.78 20.53 -7.42
N SER A 60 6.34 21.36 -8.29
CA SER A 60 5.60 22.05 -9.33
C SER A 60 6.39 22.11 -10.62
N ALA A 61 5.88 21.44 -11.65
CA ALA A 61 6.26 21.71 -13.02
C ALA A 61 5.39 22.89 -13.52
N GLY A 62 5.90 24.12 -13.37
CA GLY A 62 5.41 25.34 -14.01
C GLY A 62 3.88 25.50 -14.19
N GLY A 63 3.23 26.25 -13.29
CA GLY A 63 1.83 26.64 -13.45
C GLY A 63 1.50 27.93 -12.70
N ALA A 64 1.21 29.00 -13.46
CA ALA A 64 0.88 30.32 -12.96
C ALA A 64 -0.47 30.33 -12.21
N ALA A 65 -0.44 30.45 -10.88
CA ALA A 65 -1.58 30.92 -10.09
C ALA A 65 -1.15 32.19 -9.34
N VAL A 66 -1.65 33.32 -9.82
CA VAL A 66 -1.39 34.67 -9.31
C VAL A 66 -2.29 34.91 -8.10
N SER A 67 -1.78 34.68 -6.88
CA SER A 67 -2.51 35.04 -5.65
C SER A 67 -1.65 35.71 -4.56
N GLY A 68 -0.34 35.82 -4.74
CA GLY A 68 0.54 36.53 -3.81
C GLY A 68 0.92 37.90 -4.37
N GLY A 69 0.81 38.96 -3.57
CA GLY A 69 1.26 40.31 -3.92
C GLY A 69 2.73 40.38 -4.35
N LEU A 70 3.24 41.59 -4.62
CA LEU A 70 4.53 41.81 -5.31
C LEU A 70 5.74 41.03 -4.73
N LEU A 71 5.79 40.81 -3.41
CA LEU A 71 6.82 39.99 -2.75
C LEU A 71 6.68 38.48 -3.03
N GLY A 72 5.46 37.94 -3.05
CA GLY A 72 5.20 36.54 -3.38
C GLY A 72 5.47 36.23 -4.85
N PHE A 73 5.19 37.21 -5.73
CA PHE A 73 5.54 37.13 -7.15
C PHE A 73 7.06 37.11 -7.37
N ALA A 74 7.82 37.97 -6.68
CA ALA A 74 9.28 38.03 -6.81
C ALA A 74 9.96 36.74 -6.31
N LYS A 75 9.51 36.17 -5.18
CA LYS A 75 10.02 34.90 -4.65
C LYS A 75 9.72 33.73 -5.60
N LYS A 76 8.48 33.62 -6.10
CA LYS A 76 8.09 32.58 -7.09
C LYS A 76 8.82 32.71 -8.43
N MET A 77 9.12 33.92 -8.88
CA MET A 77 9.94 34.17 -10.08
C MET A 77 11.37 33.65 -9.90
N VAL A 78 11.97 33.85 -8.73
CA VAL A 78 13.32 33.33 -8.41
C VAL A 78 13.32 31.80 -8.29
N ASP A 79 12.29 31.22 -7.68
CA ASP A 79 12.17 29.77 -7.51
C ASP A 79 11.91 29.05 -8.86
N ASN A 80 11.10 29.65 -9.74
CA ASN A 80 10.90 29.17 -11.11
C ASN A 80 12.17 29.28 -11.97
N ALA A 81 12.97 30.34 -11.79
CA ALA A 81 14.25 30.51 -12.49
C ALA A 81 15.32 29.49 -12.03
N LYS A 82 15.13 28.86 -10.87
CA LYS A 82 16.04 27.83 -10.30
C LYS A 82 15.57 26.38 -10.53
N GLY A 83 14.47 26.17 -11.25
CA GLY A 83 13.98 24.84 -11.61
C GLY A 83 12.88 24.26 -10.71
N GLY A 84 12.19 25.07 -9.90
CA GLY A 84 11.10 24.62 -9.03
C GLY A 84 11.59 24.01 -7.70
N SER A 85 10.73 23.98 -6.69
CA SER A 85 11.07 23.38 -5.39
C SER A 85 10.91 21.85 -5.44
N LYS A 86 11.93 21.12 -4.97
CA LYS A 86 11.85 19.67 -4.71
C LYS A 86 11.09 19.38 -3.42
N PHE A 87 10.67 18.13 -3.21
CA PHE A 87 10.17 17.70 -1.90
C PHE A 87 11.29 17.76 -0.86
N SER A 88 11.01 18.40 0.27
CA SER A 88 11.89 18.36 1.44
C SER A 88 11.69 17.06 2.21
N LYS A 89 12.66 16.70 3.07
CA LYS A 89 12.52 15.53 3.97
C LYS A 89 11.26 15.59 4.84
N SER A 90 10.81 16.80 5.23
CA SER A 90 9.58 16.96 5.99
C SER A 90 8.33 16.65 5.15
N ASP A 91 8.33 16.99 3.86
CA ASP A 91 7.22 16.65 2.96
C ASP A 91 7.15 15.15 2.74
N VAL A 92 8.30 14.53 2.45
CA VAL A 92 8.44 13.08 2.30
C VAL A 92 7.90 12.36 3.55
N LYS A 93 8.26 12.83 4.75
CA LYS A 93 7.75 12.24 6.00
C LYS A 93 6.22 12.34 6.14
N LYS A 94 5.59 13.42 5.66
CA LYS A 94 4.11 13.58 5.66
C LYS A 94 3.44 12.68 4.63
N VAL A 95 4.08 12.45 3.49
CA VAL A 95 3.64 11.44 2.52
C VAL A 95 3.73 10.05 3.14
N TYR A 96 4.90 9.68 3.69
CA TYR A 96 5.09 8.40 4.35
C TYR A 96 4.10 8.18 5.51
N PHE A 97 3.73 9.21 6.27
CA PHE A 97 2.67 9.10 7.28
C PHE A 97 1.33 8.62 6.70
N GLY A 98 0.97 9.09 5.51
CA GLY A 98 -0.23 8.64 4.79
C GLY A 98 -0.17 7.19 4.33
N ASN A 99 1.01 6.71 3.96
CA ASN A 99 1.30 5.31 3.62
C ASN A 99 1.23 4.43 4.87
N TRP A 100 1.97 4.80 5.91
CA TRP A 100 1.99 4.16 7.22
C TRP A 100 0.59 3.99 7.83
N LEU A 101 -0.30 4.99 7.70
CA LEU A 101 -1.67 4.85 8.17
C LEU A 101 -2.44 3.72 7.47
N ARG A 102 -2.14 3.42 6.20
CA ARG A 102 -2.76 2.30 5.46
C ARG A 102 -2.30 0.97 6.00
N ASP A 103 -0.99 0.78 6.20
CA ASP A 103 -0.46 -0.42 6.89
C ASP A 103 -1.20 -0.65 8.21
N TYR A 104 -1.20 0.34 9.11
CA TYR A 104 -1.80 0.19 10.43
C TYR A 104 -3.33 0.10 10.42
N SER A 105 -4.00 0.46 9.32
CA SER A 105 -5.44 0.26 9.19
C SER A 105 -5.84 -1.21 9.09
N GLN A 106 -4.91 -2.10 8.73
CA GLN A 106 -5.11 -3.55 8.78
C GLN A 106 -5.41 -4.04 10.22
N ALA A 107 -4.98 -3.30 11.26
CA ALA A 107 -5.39 -3.58 12.64
C ALA A 107 -6.90 -3.34 12.87
N MET A 108 -7.51 -2.50 12.04
CA MET A 108 -8.94 -2.17 12.03
C MET A 108 -9.74 -3.12 11.11
N ASP A 109 -9.35 -4.39 11.04
CA ASP A 109 -10.09 -5.49 10.39
C ASP A 109 -10.93 -6.30 11.39
N ILE A 110 -11.74 -7.26 10.92
CA ILE A 110 -12.53 -8.22 11.72
C ILE A 110 -11.70 -8.81 12.86
N ALA A 111 -10.46 -9.25 12.59
CA ALA A 111 -9.63 -9.90 13.61
C ALA A 111 -9.26 -8.96 14.78
N GLY A 112 -8.97 -7.69 14.49
CA GLY A 112 -8.68 -6.67 15.50
C GLY A 112 -9.94 -6.19 16.21
N LEU A 113 -10.99 -5.87 15.44
CA LEU A 113 -12.28 -5.37 15.94
C LEU A 113 -13.07 -6.40 16.74
N SER A 114 -12.79 -7.70 16.55
CA SER A 114 -13.32 -8.76 17.41
C SER A 114 -12.69 -8.79 18.81
N LYS A 115 -11.50 -8.20 18.97
CA LYS A 115 -10.71 -8.25 20.21
C LYS A 115 -10.72 -6.92 20.97
N LEU A 116 -10.71 -5.81 20.25
CA LEU A 116 -10.59 -4.45 20.79
C LEU A 116 -11.61 -3.53 20.12
N SER A 117 -12.06 -2.51 20.85
CA SER A 117 -12.89 -1.46 20.24
C SER A 117 -12.09 -0.63 19.23
N ALA A 118 -12.78 -0.06 18.24
CA ALA A 118 -12.20 0.87 17.28
C ALA A 118 -11.42 2.00 17.97
N ASP A 119 -11.99 2.62 19.01
CA ASP A 119 -11.32 3.68 19.77
C ASP A 119 -10.03 3.21 20.44
N THR A 120 -10.00 1.96 20.94
CA THR A 120 -8.79 1.39 21.54
C THR A 120 -7.70 1.16 20.50
N LEU A 121 -8.08 0.66 19.32
CA LEU A 121 -7.15 0.47 18.21
C LEU A 121 -6.58 1.80 17.72
N VAL A 122 -7.43 2.83 17.54
CA VAL A 122 -6.99 4.19 17.21
C VAL A 122 -6.00 4.69 18.25
N LEU A 123 -6.28 4.55 19.56
CA LEU A 123 -5.38 4.97 20.62
C LEU A 123 -4.01 4.26 20.56
N ILE A 124 -4.01 2.93 20.34
CA ILE A 124 -2.77 2.16 20.19
C ILE A 124 -1.97 2.70 18.99
N VAL A 125 -2.61 2.88 17.84
CA VAL A 125 -1.96 3.42 16.64
C VAL A 125 -1.49 4.86 16.86
N SER A 126 -2.22 5.70 17.62
CA SER A 126 -1.75 7.04 18.00
C SER A 126 -0.45 7.00 18.82
N VAL A 127 -0.29 6.03 19.73
CA VAL A 127 0.95 5.85 20.50
C VAL A 127 2.10 5.41 19.58
N LEU A 128 1.85 4.48 18.65
CA LEU A 128 2.85 4.06 17.66
C LEU A 128 3.23 5.19 16.70
N GLY A 129 2.26 6.00 16.30
CA GLY A 129 2.46 7.21 15.50
C GLY A 129 3.33 8.22 16.22
N PHE A 130 3.11 8.42 17.53
CA PHE A 130 3.98 9.27 18.35
C PHE A 130 5.44 8.75 18.39
N MET A 131 5.63 7.43 18.55
CA MET A 131 6.97 6.83 18.55
C MET A 131 7.69 6.98 17.19
N SER A 132 6.96 6.89 16.09
CA SER A 132 7.52 6.92 14.73
C SER A 132 7.75 8.35 14.22
N PHE A 133 6.80 9.26 14.48
CA PHE A 133 6.78 10.59 13.87
C PHE A 133 7.22 11.71 14.83
N GLY A 134 7.23 11.47 16.14
CA GLY A 134 7.54 12.45 17.19
C GLY A 134 6.28 13.08 17.78
N PHE A 135 6.42 14.27 18.40
CA PHE A 135 5.26 14.98 18.98
C PHE A 135 4.10 15.04 17.98
N ALA A 136 2.90 14.63 18.43
CA ALA A 136 1.64 14.64 17.69
C ALA A 136 1.22 16.08 17.39
N THR A 137 1.91 16.66 16.41
CA THR A 137 1.58 17.89 15.72
C THR A 137 0.45 17.58 14.74
N GLU A 138 -0.32 18.60 14.34
CA GLU A 138 -1.54 18.42 13.55
C GLU A 138 -1.30 17.66 12.22
N GLU A 139 -0.09 17.77 11.65
CA GLU A 139 0.31 17.05 10.45
C GLU A 139 0.42 15.51 10.61
N PHE A 140 0.69 15.02 11.83
CA PHE A 140 0.88 13.59 12.14
C PHE A 140 -0.21 13.05 13.09
N GLU A 141 -1.29 13.79 13.27
CA GLU A 141 -2.39 13.36 14.13
C GLU A 141 -3.10 12.13 13.54
N VAL A 142 -3.12 11.04 14.32
CA VAL A 142 -3.88 9.83 14.04
C VAL A 142 -5.30 10.01 14.54
N THR A 143 -6.28 10.01 13.63
CA THR A 143 -7.71 10.07 13.94
C THR A 143 -8.43 8.85 13.38
N ALA A 144 -9.64 8.56 13.87
CA ALA A 144 -10.45 7.45 13.34
C ALA A 144 -10.76 7.58 11.84
N ASP A 145 -10.89 8.81 11.33
CA ASP A 145 -11.12 9.04 9.90
C ASP A 145 -9.84 8.94 9.06
N ARG A 146 -8.68 9.33 9.60
CA ARG A 146 -7.38 9.18 8.91
C ARG A 146 -6.88 7.73 8.91
N LEU A 147 -7.09 7.00 10.01
CA LEU A 147 -6.75 5.58 10.14
C LEU A 147 -7.74 4.70 9.38
N GLY A 148 -9.04 5.04 9.40
CA GLY A 148 -10.05 4.26 8.70
C GLY A 148 -10.16 2.82 9.21
N VAL A 149 -10.61 1.93 8.33
CA VAL A 149 -10.63 0.48 8.55
C VAL A 149 -9.89 -0.23 7.44
N TYR A 150 -9.56 -1.49 7.64
CA TYR A 150 -9.02 -2.32 6.57
C TYR A 150 -10.02 -2.43 5.41
N LEU A 151 -9.53 -2.17 4.20
CA LEU A 151 -10.28 -2.33 2.97
C LEU A 151 -9.38 -2.97 1.91
N PRO A 152 -9.76 -4.13 1.33
CA PRO A 152 -8.95 -4.78 0.29
C PRO A 152 -8.62 -3.87 -0.90
N VAL A 153 -9.49 -2.90 -1.23
CA VAL A 153 -9.25 -1.96 -2.33
C VAL A 153 -8.06 -1.02 -2.07
N GLU A 154 -7.72 -0.74 -0.82
CA GLU A 154 -6.58 0.12 -0.45
C GLU A 154 -5.24 -0.63 -0.53
N HIS A 155 -5.28 -1.97 -0.43
CA HIS A 155 -4.12 -2.87 -0.43
C HIS A 155 -4.00 -3.74 -1.69
N ILE A 156 -4.93 -3.57 -2.63
CA ILE A 156 -5.09 -4.43 -3.82
C ILE A 156 -5.23 -5.92 -3.44
N ASP A 157 -5.76 -6.22 -2.26
CA ASP A 157 -5.91 -7.60 -1.81
C ASP A 157 -7.04 -8.31 -2.54
N ASN A 158 -6.85 -9.60 -2.82
CA ASN A 158 -7.88 -10.47 -3.34
C ASN A 158 -8.96 -10.68 -2.26
N PRO A 159 -10.19 -10.20 -2.47
CA PRO A 159 -11.22 -10.24 -1.43
C PRO A 159 -11.84 -11.63 -1.28
N LYS A 160 -11.44 -12.64 -2.07
CA LYS A 160 -12.03 -13.97 -2.05
C LYS A 160 -12.03 -14.57 -0.64
N GLY A 161 -13.23 -14.91 -0.14
CA GLY A 161 -13.42 -15.51 1.18
C GLY A 161 -13.39 -14.52 2.35
N TYR A 162 -13.18 -13.22 2.09
CA TYR A 162 -13.21 -12.19 3.12
C TYR A 162 -14.59 -12.14 3.79
N ALA A 163 -14.61 -12.29 5.11
CA ALA A 163 -15.82 -12.31 5.94
C ALA A 163 -16.85 -13.41 5.61
N GLU A 164 -16.47 -14.47 4.89
CA GLU A 164 -17.41 -15.51 4.45
C GLU A 164 -18.04 -16.26 5.64
N LYS A 165 -17.28 -16.48 6.72
CA LYS A 165 -17.77 -17.16 7.93
C LYS A 165 -18.73 -16.29 8.72
N GLU A 166 -18.46 -14.99 8.75
CA GLU A 166 -19.21 -13.97 9.46
C GLU A 166 -20.45 -13.53 8.67
N GLY A 167 -20.44 -13.72 7.35
CA GLY A 167 -21.49 -13.34 6.41
C GLY A 167 -21.39 -11.89 5.94
N ASP A 168 -21.07 -10.95 6.83
CA ASP A 168 -20.88 -9.53 6.50
C ASP A 168 -19.94 -8.85 7.49
N ALA A 169 -18.80 -8.33 7.02
CA ALA A 169 -17.80 -7.65 7.86
C ALA A 169 -18.36 -6.41 8.58
N ARG A 170 -19.41 -5.79 8.02
CA ARG A 170 -20.00 -4.55 8.56
C ARG A 170 -20.66 -4.71 9.92
N GLN A 171 -20.88 -5.95 10.37
CA GLN A 171 -21.31 -6.23 11.74
C GLN A 171 -20.26 -5.87 12.79
N PHE A 172 -18.96 -5.87 12.42
CA PHE A 172 -17.85 -5.47 13.30
C PHE A 172 -17.59 -3.97 13.24
N HIS A 173 -17.67 -3.37 12.04
CA HIS A 173 -17.58 -1.93 11.86
C HIS A 173 -18.26 -1.49 10.55
N PRO A 174 -19.11 -0.45 10.55
CA PRO A 174 -19.94 -0.10 9.39
C PRO A 174 -19.16 0.36 8.15
N LYS A 175 -17.91 0.81 8.31
CA LYS A 175 -17.02 1.19 7.19
C LYS A 175 -16.31 0.00 6.53
N LEU A 176 -16.36 -1.22 7.11
CA LEU A 176 -15.77 -2.40 6.47
C LEU A 176 -16.52 -2.75 5.18
N ARG A 177 -15.87 -3.49 4.27
CA ARG A 177 -16.47 -3.80 2.98
C ARG A 177 -17.72 -4.71 3.10
N PRO A 178 -18.71 -4.58 2.21
CA PRO A 178 -19.81 -5.53 2.10
C PRO A 178 -19.33 -6.91 1.59
N PRO A 179 -20.23 -7.92 1.61
CA PRO A 179 -19.96 -9.24 1.04
C PRO A 179 -19.46 -9.16 -0.40
N VAL A 180 -18.60 -10.10 -0.77
CA VAL A 180 -17.94 -10.13 -2.09
C VAL A 180 -18.92 -10.57 -3.16
N ASP A 181 -19.06 -9.76 -4.22
CA ASP A 181 -19.76 -10.17 -5.44
C ASP A 181 -18.83 -11.10 -6.24
N PRO A 182 -19.26 -12.32 -6.62
CA PRO A 182 -18.41 -13.24 -7.39
C PRO A 182 -17.82 -12.63 -8.67
N ARG A 183 -18.50 -11.65 -9.28
CA ARG A 183 -18.03 -10.94 -10.47
C ARG A 183 -16.79 -10.10 -10.20
N GLU A 184 -16.53 -9.71 -8.95
CA GLU A 184 -15.28 -9.05 -8.55
C GLU A 184 -14.04 -9.94 -8.82
N LEU A 185 -14.21 -11.26 -8.76
CA LEU A 185 -13.13 -12.24 -8.90
C LEU A 185 -12.88 -12.67 -10.34
N GLU A 186 -13.71 -12.23 -11.28
CA GLU A 186 -13.53 -12.47 -12.71
C GLU A 186 -12.39 -11.62 -13.28
N ILE A 187 -11.90 -11.99 -14.46
CA ILE A 187 -10.85 -11.29 -15.18
C ILE A 187 -11.51 -10.35 -16.18
N ASP A 188 -11.11 -9.07 -16.20
CA ASP A 188 -11.52 -8.15 -17.24
C ASP A 188 -10.66 -8.38 -18.51
N PRO A 189 -11.23 -8.85 -19.63
CA PRO A 189 -10.47 -9.12 -20.84
C PRO A 189 -9.87 -7.85 -21.49
N ARG A 190 -10.36 -6.66 -21.12
CA ARG A 190 -9.85 -5.38 -21.65
C ARG A 190 -8.53 -4.97 -21.02
N THR A 191 -8.29 -5.42 -19.78
CA THR A 191 -7.11 -5.02 -19.00
C THR A 191 -6.20 -6.20 -18.66
N GLY A 192 -6.76 -7.41 -18.62
CA GLY A 192 -6.10 -8.61 -18.12
C GLY A 192 -5.98 -8.67 -16.60
N MET A 193 -6.61 -7.74 -15.88
CA MET A 193 -6.61 -7.66 -14.41
C MET A 193 -7.91 -8.24 -13.83
N LYS A 194 -7.89 -8.56 -12.54
CA LYS A 194 -9.10 -8.89 -11.79
C LYS A 194 -10.05 -7.69 -11.66
N ASN A 195 -11.35 -7.95 -11.68
CA ASN A 195 -12.39 -6.93 -11.61
C ASN A 195 -12.38 -6.11 -10.31
N TYR A 196 -11.96 -6.69 -9.17
CA TYR A 196 -11.78 -5.94 -7.92
C TYR A 196 -10.65 -4.89 -7.97
N MET A 197 -9.72 -5.00 -8.93
CA MET A 197 -8.58 -4.10 -9.04
C MET A 197 -8.87 -2.89 -9.93
N ALA A 198 -9.42 -3.14 -11.12
CA ALA A 198 -9.40 -2.17 -12.21
C ALA A 198 -10.70 -2.03 -13.00
N THR A 199 -11.83 -2.42 -12.40
CA THR A 199 -13.16 -2.25 -13.00
C THR A 199 -13.98 -1.26 -12.19
N GLU A 200 -14.66 -0.36 -12.90
CA GLU A 200 -15.57 0.65 -12.35
C GLU A 200 -16.98 0.45 -12.92
N ASP A 201 -17.97 1.05 -12.27
CA ASP A 201 -19.38 1.07 -12.69
C ASP A 201 -20.12 -0.30 -12.64
N GLN A 202 -19.67 -1.22 -11.78
CA GLN A 202 -20.28 -2.56 -11.65
C GLN A 202 -20.99 -2.84 -10.31
N GLY A 203 -21.03 -1.85 -9.42
CA GLY A 203 -21.72 -1.94 -8.12
C GLY A 203 -20.83 -2.37 -6.94
N TRP A 204 -19.54 -2.60 -7.17
CA TRP A 204 -18.51 -2.73 -6.14
C TRP A 204 -17.46 -1.62 -6.28
N ASP A 205 -16.65 -1.45 -5.25
CA ASP A 205 -15.51 -0.54 -5.27
C ASP A 205 -14.24 -1.27 -5.77
N SER A 206 -13.28 -0.53 -6.32
CA SER A 206 -12.04 -1.11 -6.84
C SER A 206 -10.82 -0.26 -6.48
N SER A 207 -9.64 -0.87 -6.49
CA SER A 207 -8.38 -0.16 -6.20
C SER A 207 -8.15 1.02 -7.14
N THR A 208 -8.48 0.88 -8.43
CA THR A 208 -8.39 1.98 -9.40
C THR A 208 -9.34 3.13 -9.07
N ALA A 209 -10.58 2.82 -8.64
CA ALA A 209 -11.54 3.83 -8.19
C ALA A 209 -11.06 4.53 -6.91
N HIS A 210 -10.52 3.77 -5.96
CA HIS A 210 -9.92 4.27 -4.72
C HIS A 210 -8.78 5.25 -5.01
N ILE A 211 -7.75 4.81 -5.76
CA ILE A 211 -6.59 5.64 -6.13
C ILE A 211 -7.05 6.93 -6.82
N ARG A 212 -8.02 6.85 -7.74
CA ARG A 212 -8.54 8.04 -8.42
C ARG A 212 -9.20 9.02 -7.44
N ARG A 213 -10.01 8.54 -6.49
CA ARG A 213 -10.63 9.40 -5.48
C ARG A 213 -9.58 10.06 -4.59
N VAL A 214 -8.61 9.27 -4.11
CA VAL A 214 -7.55 9.74 -3.21
C VAL A 214 -6.65 10.76 -3.89
N PHE A 215 -6.15 10.48 -5.10
CA PHE A 215 -5.32 11.45 -5.82
C PHE A 215 -6.08 12.70 -6.24
N ARG A 216 -7.37 12.61 -6.56
CA ARG A 216 -8.20 13.81 -6.79
C ARG A 216 -8.28 14.66 -5.53
N ALA A 217 -8.52 14.05 -4.37
CA ALA A 217 -8.55 14.75 -3.09
C ALA A 217 -7.18 15.36 -2.73
N ALA A 218 -6.08 14.61 -2.93
CA ALA A 218 -4.72 15.11 -2.74
C ALA A 218 -4.43 16.35 -3.60
N ILE A 219 -4.81 16.30 -4.89
CA ILE A 219 -4.67 17.43 -5.81
C ILE A 219 -5.54 18.61 -5.38
N GLU A 220 -6.76 18.37 -4.91
CA GLU A 220 -7.68 19.43 -4.46
C GLU A 220 -7.14 20.16 -3.22
N HIS A 221 -6.70 19.42 -2.20
CA HIS A 221 -6.03 19.97 -1.03
C HIS A 221 -4.74 20.70 -1.39
N GLY A 222 -3.93 20.12 -2.28
CA GLY A 222 -2.71 20.75 -2.79
C GLY A 222 -3.01 22.08 -3.48
N ARG A 223 -4.08 22.16 -4.28
CA ARG A 223 -4.54 23.41 -4.90
C ARG A 223 -5.05 24.42 -3.89
N ARG A 224 -5.84 23.99 -2.90
CA ARG A 224 -6.33 24.87 -1.82
C ARG A 224 -5.20 25.51 -1.03
N SER A 225 -4.14 24.75 -0.74
CA SER A 225 -2.97 25.24 -0.01
C SER A 225 -2.21 26.35 -0.75
N GLY A 226 -2.32 26.43 -2.08
CA GLY A 226 -1.51 27.34 -2.90
C GLY A 226 0.00 27.05 -2.87
N GLY A 227 0.40 25.91 -2.30
CA GLY A 227 1.80 25.54 -2.03
C GLY A 227 2.36 26.13 -0.73
N GLU A 228 1.52 26.74 0.11
CA GLU A 228 1.91 27.25 1.42
C GLU A 228 1.78 26.15 2.49
N GLU A 229 2.70 26.16 3.46
CA GLU A 229 2.71 25.19 4.56
C GLU A 229 1.47 25.39 5.45
N GLY A 230 0.77 24.30 5.76
CA GLY A 230 -0.40 24.31 6.62
C GLY A 230 -1.31 23.10 6.43
N PRO A 231 -2.47 23.05 7.14
CA PRO A 231 -3.34 21.88 7.19
C PRO A 231 -3.76 21.31 5.83
N ASP A 232 -4.07 22.18 4.85
CA ASP A 232 -4.41 21.73 3.50
C ASP A 232 -3.22 21.06 2.80
N LEU A 233 -2.00 21.58 2.94
CA LEU A 233 -0.82 20.97 2.31
C LEU A 233 -0.43 19.66 3.00
N TRP A 234 -0.54 19.60 4.32
CA TRP A 234 -0.28 18.37 5.09
C TRP A 234 -1.26 17.27 4.72
N GLU A 235 -2.54 17.59 4.62
CA GLU A 235 -3.56 16.63 4.19
C GLU A 235 -3.36 16.21 2.73
N ALA A 236 -2.91 17.11 1.85
CA ALA A 236 -2.54 16.76 0.49
C ALA A 236 -1.42 15.70 0.44
N TYR A 237 -0.37 15.86 1.27
CA TYR A 237 0.72 14.90 1.35
C TYR A 237 0.28 13.57 1.99
N ARG A 238 -0.52 13.61 3.06
CA ARG A 238 -1.08 12.40 3.66
C ARG A 238 -1.92 11.61 2.65
N LEU A 239 -2.77 12.27 1.88
CA LEU A 239 -3.57 11.63 0.82
C LEU A 239 -2.69 11.12 -0.33
N LEU A 240 -1.64 11.85 -0.71
CA LEU A 240 -0.66 11.36 -1.68
C LEU A 240 -0.05 10.04 -1.21
N GLY A 241 0.36 9.95 0.06
CA GLY A 241 0.89 8.72 0.66
C GLY A 241 -0.12 7.58 0.66
N THR A 242 -1.38 7.87 1.01
CA THR A 242 -2.46 6.89 0.95
C THR A 242 -2.62 6.29 -0.46
N GLY A 243 -2.54 7.12 -1.51
CA GLY A 243 -2.65 6.61 -2.89
C GLY A 243 -1.39 5.91 -3.38
N LEU A 244 -0.20 6.33 -2.91
CA LEU A 244 1.06 5.67 -3.22
C LEU A 244 1.13 4.27 -2.61
N HIS A 245 0.70 4.11 -1.36
CA HIS A 245 0.59 2.80 -0.71
C HIS A 245 -0.12 1.76 -1.60
N THR A 246 -1.31 2.07 -2.12
CA THR A 246 -2.04 1.15 -3.02
C THR A 246 -1.25 0.84 -4.31
N MET A 247 -0.48 1.79 -4.83
CA MET A 247 0.37 1.58 -6.01
C MET A 247 1.60 0.72 -5.70
N GLU A 248 2.14 0.82 -4.49
CA GLU A 248 3.26 0.01 -4.01
C GLU A 248 2.81 -1.43 -3.78
N ASP A 249 1.65 -1.62 -3.16
CA ASP A 249 1.03 -2.92 -2.95
C ASP A 249 0.71 -3.64 -4.27
N LEU A 250 0.43 -2.89 -5.37
CA LEU A 250 0.33 -3.51 -6.70
C LEU A 250 1.63 -4.25 -7.06
N LEU A 251 2.79 -3.65 -6.79
CA LEU A 251 4.08 -4.22 -7.17
C LEU A 251 4.56 -5.28 -6.16
N ALA A 252 4.13 -5.19 -4.90
CA ALA A 252 4.51 -6.10 -3.83
C ALA A 252 3.59 -7.34 -3.73
N HIS A 253 2.28 -7.17 -3.91
CA HIS A 253 1.27 -8.20 -3.64
C HIS A 253 0.73 -8.89 -4.90
N SER A 254 1.22 -8.52 -6.09
CA SER A 254 0.81 -9.12 -7.35
C SER A 254 1.91 -9.90 -8.05
N ASN A 255 1.52 -10.66 -9.07
CA ASN A 255 2.44 -11.28 -10.02
C ASN A 255 3.04 -10.29 -11.05
N TRP A 256 3.05 -8.98 -10.80
CA TRP A 256 3.54 -7.97 -11.74
C TRP A 256 4.97 -8.24 -12.22
N CYS A 257 5.88 -8.57 -11.30
CA CYS A 257 7.28 -8.86 -11.63
C CYS A 257 7.41 -10.06 -12.57
N GLU A 258 6.61 -11.09 -12.36
CA GLU A 258 6.61 -12.30 -13.19
C GLU A 258 6.12 -11.99 -14.61
N ILE A 259 5.01 -11.25 -14.72
CA ILE A 259 4.46 -10.80 -16.01
C ILE A 259 5.45 -9.88 -16.74
N ALA A 260 6.12 -8.98 -16.01
CA ALA A 260 7.11 -8.06 -16.58
C ALA A 260 8.32 -8.82 -17.14
N LEU A 261 8.82 -9.84 -16.44
CA LEU A 261 9.91 -10.67 -16.92
C LEU A 261 9.53 -11.48 -18.16
N HIS A 262 8.32 -12.06 -18.20
CA HIS A 262 7.78 -12.70 -19.41
C HIS A 262 7.73 -11.73 -20.59
N LYS A 263 7.24 -10.51 -20.37
CA LYS A 263 7.21 -9.46 -21.40
C LYS A 263 8.61 -9.07 -21.90
N MET A 264 9.64 -9.18 -21.06
CA MET A 264 11.03 -8.96 -21.43
C MET A 264 11.68 -10.17 -22.14
N GLY A 265 10.94 -11.27 -22.33
CA GLY A 265 11.41 -12.47 -23.03
C GLY A 265 12.02 -13.54 -22.12
N TYR A 266 11.95 -13.39 -20.79
CA TYR A 266 12.36 -14.43 -19.87
C TYR A 266 11.27 -15.50 -19.76
N SER A 267 11.52 -16.69 -20.33
CA SER A 267 10.54 -17.78 -20.37
C SER A 267 10.68 -18.79 -19.22
N GLN A 268 11.71 -18.67 -18.38
CA GLN A 268 11.97 -19.56 -17.24
C GLN A 268 11.55 -18.89 -15.92
N VAL A 269 10.35 -18.31 -15.93
CA VAL A 269 9.75 -17.60 -14.80
C VAL A 269 8.40 -18.26 -14.52
N PHE A 270 8.28 -18.89 -13.36
CA PHE A 270 7.03 -19.49 -12.94
C PHE A 270 6.10 -18.38 -12.43
N CYS A 271 4.95 -18.21 -13.09
CA CYS A 271 3.95 -17.25 -12.64
C CYS A 271 3.12 -17.83 -11.49
N HIS A 272 2.67 -16.99 -10.57
CA HIS A 272 1.83 -17.34 -9.42
C HIS A 272 0.56 -18.11 -9.83
N VAL A 273 0.04 -17.83 -11.03
CA VAL A 273 -1.15 -18.48 -11.61
C VAL A 273 -0.84 -19.82 -12.29
N GLY A 274 0.43 -20.21 -12.40
CA GLY A 274 0.91 -21.38 -13.15
C GLY A 274 1.24 -21.08 -14.61
N ASP A 275 1.92 -22.03 -15.25
CA ASP A 275 2.48 -21.87 -16.61
C ASP A 275 1.42 -21.93 -17.73
N ASP A 276 0.32 -22.66 -17.51
CA ASP A 276 -0.72 -22.88 -18.52
C ASP A 276 -1.89 -21.88 -18.42
N VAL A 277 -1.82 -20.90 -17.52
CA VAL A 277 -2.89 -19.92 -17.29
C VAL A 277 -2.58 -18.62 -18.03
N GLU A 278 -2.95 -18.57 -19.30
CA GLU A 278 -2.86 -17.38 -20.15
C GLU A 278 -4.25 -16.89 -20.59
N ILE A 279 -4.36 -15.58 -20.75
CA ILE A 279 -5.54 -14.89 -21.30
C ILE A 279 -5.15 -14.05 -22.51
N ASP A 280 -6.12 -13.79 -23.38
CA ASP A 280 -5.95 -12.81 -24.45
C ASP A 280 -6.03 -11.39 -23.86
N THR A 281 -4.94 -10.64 -23.94
CA THR A 281 -4.90 -9.22 -23.58
C THR A 281 -4.75 -8.34 -24.83
N PRO A 282 -5.00 -7.02 -24.75
CA PRO A 282 -4.76 -6.12 -25.88
C PRO A 282 -3.33 -6.14 -26.42
N ASN A 283 -2.35 -6.59 -25.63
CA ASN A 283 -0.93 -6.61 -25.99
C ASN A 283 -0.41 -8.03 -26.32
N GLY A 284 -1.29 -9.02 -26.47
CA GLY A 284 -0.95 -10.42 -26.71
C GLY A 284 -1.34 -11.32 -25.54
N ARG A 285 -1.07 -12.62 -25.68
CA ARG A 285 -1.34 -13.57 -24.59
C ARG A 285 -0.38 -13.33 -23.44
N ALA A 286 -0.94 -13.30 -22.22
CA ALA A 286 -0.18 -13.18 -21.00
C ALA A 286 -0.94 -13.81 -19.84
N PRO A 287 -0.26 -14.19 -18.75
CA PRO A 287 -0.91 -14.52 -17.49
C PRO A 287 -1.78 -13.35 -17.00
N PRO A 288 -2.97 -13.61 -16.42
CA PRO A 288 -3.76 -12.56 -15.79
C PRO A 288 -3.00 -11.98 -14.60
N LEU A 289 -3.19 -10.68 -14.38
CA LEU A 289 -2.68 -10.03 -13.18
C LEU A 289 -3.60 -10.35 -12.00
N VAL A 290 -3.02 -10.93 -10.96
CA VAL A 290 -3.70 -11.36 -9.73
C VAL A 290 -2.92 -10.94 -8.50
N THR A 291 -3.60 -10.87 -7.36
CA THR A 291 -2.97 -10.62 -6.05
C THR A 291 -3.27 -11.71 -5.03
N GLY A 292 -2.44 -11.73 -3.98
CA GLY A 292 -2.67 -12.55 -2.79
C GLY A 292 -3.92 -12.14 -2.01
N SER A 293 -4.35 -13.00 -1.09
CA SER A 293 -5.43 -12.69 -0.14
C SER A 293 -4.85 -12.31 1.22
N PHE A 294 -5.41 -11.29 1.85
CA PHE A 294 -5.09 -10.96 3.24
C PHE A 294 -5.46 -12.09 4.22
N GLY A 295 -4.57 -12.37 5.17
CA GLY A 295 -4.72 -13.40 6.18
C GLY A 295 -4.00 -13.09 7.49
N GLY A 296 -4.01 -14.07 8.41
CA GLY A 296 -3.48 -13.87 9.75
C GLY A 296 -1.97 -13.56 9.80
N ALA A 297 -1.20 -13.98 8.78
CA ALA A 297 0.23 -13.69 8.69
C ALA A 297 0.53 -12.20 8.51
N ASP A 298 -0.32 -11.49 7.75
CA ASP A 298 -0.20 -10.06 7.49
C ASP A 298 -0.41 -9.25 8.79
N PHE A 299 -1.33 -9.71 9.65
CA PHE A 299 -1.52 -9.13 10.99
C PHE A 299 -0.29 -9.31 11.89
N TYR A 300 0.45 -10.41 11.76
CA TYR A 300 1.68 -10.61 12.54
C TYR A 300 2.83 -9.74 12.03
N ALA A 301 2.92 -9.51 10.72
CA ALA A 301 3.93 -8.63 10.13
C ALA A 301 3.84 -7.21 10.72
N LEU A 302 2.62 -6.67 10.87
CA LEU A 302 2.35 -5.39 11.57
C LEU A 302 2.94 -5.29 12.98
N GLY A 303 2.84 -6.39 13.76
CA GLY A 303 3.36 -6.42 15.12
C GLY A 303 4.88 -6.38 15.20
N PHE A 304 5.58 -6.91 14.19
CA PHE A 304 7.04 -6.85 14.12
C PHE A 304 7.55 -5.47 13.64
N TYR A 305 6.78 -4.74 12.83
CA TYR A 305 7.17 -3.40 12.35
C TYR A 305 7.13 -2.30 13.44
N ALA A 306 6.37 -2.50 14.53
CA ALA A 306 6.27 -1.51 15.61
C ALA A 306 7.48 -1.48 16.55
N LEU A 307 8.44 -2.39 16.39
CA LEU A 307 9.55 -2.61 17.33
C LEU A 307 10.95 -2.39 16.74
N ASP A 308 11.06 -1.97 15.47
CA ASP A 308 12.32 -1.61 14.81
C ASP A 308 12.58 -0.09 14.86
#